data_AF-A0A9E4CLN0-F1
#
_entry.id   AF-A0A9E4CLN0-F1
#
_cell.length_a   1.000
_cell.length_b   1.000
_cell.length_c   1.000
_cell.angle_alpha   90.00
_cell.angle_beta   90.00
_cell.angle_gamma   90.00
#
_symmetry.space_group_name_H-M   'P 1'
#
loop_
_entity.id
_entity.type
_entity.pdbx_description
1 polymer ?
#
loop_
_entity_poly.entity_id
_entity_poly.type
_entity_poly.pdbx_seq_one_letter_code
_entity_poly.pdbx_strand_id
1 'polypeptide(L)'
;MNRFHVRKVAVLGAGVMGAQIAAQLVNCKVPVVLFDLPAKEGPKNGIALRAIDNLKKLKPAPLGVAADAALIQPANYEEHLDLLAGCDLVIEAIAERMDWKLDLYTKIAPALNPAAIVA
;
A
#
# COMPACT_ATOMS: atom_id res chain seq x y z
N MET A 1 9.90 22.57 -16.76
CA MET A 1 9.14 21.32 -16.53
C MET A 1 8.69 21.32 -15.08
N ASN A 2 7.38 21.22 -14.83
CA ASN A 2 6.88 21.11 -13.47
C ASN A 2 7.16 19.69 -12.96
N ARG A 3 7.86 19.54 -11.83
CA ARG A 3 8.21 18.22 -11.28
C ARG A 3 7.05 17.72 -10.41
N PHE A 4 6.56 16.51 -10.68
CA PHE A 4 5.60 15.85 -9.81
C PHE A 4 6.32 15.33 -8.56
N HIS A 5 5.86 15.74 -7.37
CA HIS A 5 6.47 15.33 -6.11
C HIS A 5 5.57 14.32 -5.41
N VAL A 6 6.06 13.08 -5.26
CA VAL A 6 5.37 12.02 -4.52
C VAL A 6 5.75 12.12 -3.05
N ARG A 7 4.81 12.50 -2.19
CA ARG A 7 5.03 12.66 -0.74
C ARG A 7 4.45 11.51 0.07
N LYS A 8 3.41 10.85 -0.43
CA LYS A 8 2.76 9.69 0.20
C LYS A 8 2.21 8.75 -0.85
N VAL A 9 2.37 7.45 -0.65
CA VAL A 9 1.94 6.42 -1.62
C VAL A 9 0.94 5.47 -0.97
N ALA A 10 -0.07 5.03 -1.72
CA ALA A 10 -0.84 3.84 -1.36
C ALA A 10 -0.39 2.65 -2.21
N VAL A 11 -0.23 1.49 -1.59
CA VAL A 11 0.00 0.23 -2.29
C VAL A 11 -1.18 -0.68 -2.01
N LEU A 12 -1.88 -1.10 -3.07
CA LEU A 12 -3.11 -1.86 -3.00
C LEU A 12 -2.80 -3.35 -3.19
N GLY A 13 -2.67 -4.08 -2.08
CA GLY A 13 -2.27 -5.47 -2.03
C GLY A 13 -1.06 -5.67 -1.12
N ALA A 14 -1.23 -6.39 -0.03
CA ALA A 14 -0.17 -6.72 0.93
C ALA A 14 0.45 -8.12 0.68
N GLY A 15 0.33 -8.61 -0.56
CA GLY A 15 1.09 -9.77 -1.03
C GLY A 15 2.60 -9.50 -1.06
N VAL A 16 3.37 -10.52 -1.46
CA VAL A 16 4.85 -10.46 -1.47
C VAL A 16 5.39 -9.28 -2.28
N MET A 17 4.79 -8.97 -3.43
CA MET A 17 5.21 -7.85 -4.27
C MET A 17 4.84 -6.50 -3.65
N GLY A 18 3.57 -6.29 -3.30
CA GLY A 18 3.11 -5.01 -2.75
C GLY A 18 3.79 -4.63 -1.44
N ALA A 19 4.02 -5.59 -0.54
CA ALA A 19 4.79 -5.34 0.69
C ALA A 19 6.24 -4.90 0.40
N GLN A 20 6.89 -5.50 -0.62
CA GLN A 20 8.26 -5.12 -0.99
C GLN A 20 8.32 -3.79 -1.74
N ILE A 21 7.31 -3.45 -2.54
CA ILE A 21 7.17 -2.10 -3.13
C ILE A 21 7.07 -1.06 -1.99
N ALA A 22 6.22 -1.33 -0.99
CA ALA A 22 6.12 -0.47 0.19
C ALA A 22 7.47 -0.34 0.92
N ALA A 23 8.22 -1.43 1.08
CA ALA A 23 9.55 -1.42 1.67
C ALA A 23 10.53 -0.51 0.90
N GLN A 24 10.57 -0.60 -0.43
CA GLN A 24 11.44 0.24 -1.25
C GLN A 24 11.08 1.73 -1.17
N LEU A 25 9.79 2.06 -1.10
CA LEU A 25 9.33 3.43 -0.94
C LEU A 25 9.76 4.03 0.41
N VAL A 26 9.62 3.28 1.51
CA VAL A 26 10.05 3.78 2.83
C VAL A 26 11.56 3.87 2.98
N ASN A 27 12.33 3.07 2.24
CA ASN A 27 13.79 3.25 2.15
C ASN A 27 14.16 4.63 1.58
N CYS A 28 13.32 5.16 0.69
CA CYS A 28 13.43 6.52 0.14
C CYS A 28 12.75 7.59 1.01
N LYS A 29 12.33 7.25 2.24
CA LYS A 29 11.60 8.13 3.18
C LYS A 29 10.25 8.62 2.65
N VAL A 30 9.61 7.86 1.77
CA VAL A 30 8.24 8.12 1.32
C VAL A 30 7.29 7.25 2.15
N PRO A 31 6.43 7.83 3.01
CA PRO A 31 5.43 7.08 3.76
C PRO A 31 4.44 6.33 2.85
N VAL A 32 4.05 5.13 3.29
CA VAL A 32 3.18 4.24 2.52
C VAL A 32 1.96 3.84 3.32
N VAL A 33 0.80 3.82 2.68
CA VAL A 33 -0.39 3.11 3.18
C VAL A 33 -0.48 1.78 2.45
N LEU A 34 -0.31 0.67 3.17
CA LEU A 34 -0.39 -0.67 2.62
C LEU A 34 -1.78 -1.24 2.86
N PHE A 35 -2.55 -1.36 1.78
CA PHE A 35 -3.91 -1.89 1.81
C PHE A 35 -3.95 -3.38 1.55
N ASP A 36 -4.89 -4.06 2.18
CA ASP A 36 -5.39 -5.36 1.74
C ASP A 36 -6.87 -5.52 2.12
N LEU A 37 -7.46 -6.66 1.77
CA LEU A 37 -8.73 -7.10 2.30
C LEU A 37 -8.66 -7.19 3.83
N PRO A 38 -9.77 -6.92 4.53
CA PRO A 38 -9.83 -7.16 5.96
C PRO A 38 -9.59 -8.65 6.26
N ALA A 39 -8.85 -8.93 7.32
CA ALA A 39 -8.68 -10.30 7.79
C ALA A 39 -10.04 -10.86 8.23
N LYS A 40 -10.33 -12.12 7.87
CA LYS A 40 -11.56 -12.82 8.30
C LYS A 40 -11.58 -13.11 9.81
N GLU A 41 -10.42 -13.20 10.42
CA GLU A 41 -10.23 -13.49 11.84
C GLU A 41 -9.14 -12.56 12.42
N GLY A 42 -9.32 -12.15 13.67
CA GLY A 42 -8.40 -11.25 14.36
C GLY A 42 -8.57 -9.77 13.94
N PRO A 43 -7.51 -8.95 14.08
CA PRO A 43 -7.58 -7.53 13.70
C PRO A 43 -7.87 -7.37 12.21
N LYS A 44 -8.77 -6.47 11.82
CA LYS A 44 -9.15 -6.25 10.41
C LYS A 44 -7.96 -5.93 9.51
N ASN A 45 -6.98 -5.16 9.99
CA ASN A 45 -5.73 -4.88 9.25
C ASN A 45 -4.71 -6.03 9.28
N GLY A 46 -5.10 -7.22 9.74
CA GLY A 46 -4.20 -8.35 10.04
C GLY A 46 -3.42 -8.88 8.83
N ILE A 47 -3.93 -8.74 7.61
CA ILE A 47 -3.18 -9.13 6.40
C ILE A 47 -2.00 -8.18 6.18
N ALA A 48 -2.26 -6.86 6.12
CA ALA A 48 -1.23 -5.84 5.96
C ALA A 48 -0.22 -5.84 7.12
N LEU A 49 -0.68 -6.00 8.37
CA LEU A 49 0.19 -6.10 9.55
C LEU A 49 1.17 -7.27 9.43
N ARG A 50 0.68 -8.46 9.08
CA ARG A 50 1.54 -9.64 8.89
C ARG A 50 2.53 -9.45 7.74
N ALA A 51 2.13 -8.79 6.67
CA ALA A 51 3.03 -8.47 5.56
C ALA A 51 4.20 -7.58 6.00
N ILE A 52 3.91 -6.51 6.76
CA ILE A 52 4.92 -5.60 7.32
C ILE A 52 5.87 -6.34 8.27
N ASP A 53 5.35 -7.21 9.14
CA ASP A 53 6.19 -7.99 10.04
C ASP A 53 7.04 -9.04 9.32
N ASN A 54 6.53 -9.58 8.21
CA ASN A 54 7.28 -10.50 7.38
C ASN A 54 8.45 -9.81 6.66
N LEU A 55 8.32 -8.53 6.27
CA LEU A 55 9.43 -7.77 5.66
C LEU A 55 10.69 -7.78 6.52
N LYS A 56 10.54 -7.72 7.85
CA LYS A 56 11.67 -7.75 8.81
C LYS A 56 12.41 -9.08 8.85
N LYS A 57 11.82 -10.15 8.30
CA LYS A 57 12.33 -11.53 8.38
C LYS A 57 12.92 -12.02 7.05
N LEU A 58 12.66 -11.33 5.95
CA LEU A 58 13.08 -11.74 4.61
C LEU A 58 14.60 -11.62 4.39
N LYS A 59 15.13 -12.48 3.51
CA LYS A 59 16.53 -12.48 3.08
C LYS A 59 16.60 -12.56 1.54
N PRO A 60 17.25 -11.61 0.84
CA PRO A 60 17.85 -10.38 1.38
C PRO A 60 16.79 -9.44 1.99
N ALA A 61 17.21 -8.57 2.91
CA ALA A 61 16.31 -7.66 3.62
C ALA A 61 15.74 -6.59 2.64
N PRO A 62 14.42 -6.49 2.46
CA PRO A 62 13.83 -5.46 1.60
C PRO A 62 13.91 -4.06 2.22
N LEU A 63 13.88 -3.99 3.56
CA LEU A 63 14.03 -2.77 4.33
C LEU A 63 15.53 -2.49 4.55
N GLY A 64 16.00 -1.32 4.11
CA GLY A 64 17.36 -0.86 4.36
C GLY A 64 17.59 -0.56 5.84
N VAL A 65 16.59 0.04 6.50
CA VAL A 65 16.55 0.24 7.95
C VAL A 65 15.27 -0.38 8.50
N ALA A 66 15.38 -1.35 9.41
CA ALA A 66 14.21 -2.07 9.93
C ALA A 66 13.19 -1.17 10.64
N ALA A 67 13.64 -0.06 11.24
CA ALA A 67 12.79 0.92 11.90
C ALA A 67 11.90 1.70 10.90
N ASP A 68 12.30 1.82 9.63
CA ASP A 68 11.50 2.51 8.60
C ASP A 68 10.20 1.76 8.27
N ALA A 69 10.05 0.51 8.70
CA ALA A 69 8.76 -0.20 8.66
C ALA A 69 7.64 0.58 9.36
N ALA A 70 7.97 1.45 10.32
CA ALA A 70 7.00 2.32 10.99
C ALA A 70 6.38 3.38 10.05
N LEU A 71 6.98 3.64 8.90
CA LEU A 71 6.43 4.52 7.84
C LEU A 71 5.42 3.79 6.95
N ILE A 72 5.22 2.47 7.14
CA ILE A 72 4.20 1.69 6.46
C ILE A 72 2.97 1.60 7.38
N GLN A 73 1.92 2.33 7.02
CA GLN A 73 0.62 2.29 7.70
C GLN A 73 -0.20 1.12 7.13
N PRO A 74 -0.58 0.11 7.93
CA PRO A 74 -1.47 -0.94 7.49
C PRO A 74 -2.92 -0.42 7.39
N ALA A 75 -3.62 -0.75 6.32
CA ALA A 75 -4.98 -0.31 6.05
C ALA A 75 -5.81 -1.42 5.39
N ASN A 76 -7.13 -1.23 5.36
CA ASN A 76 -8.06 -2.16 4.70
C ASN A 76 -9.11 -1.43 3.87
N TYR A 77 -9.65 -2.13 2.86
CA TYR A 77 -10.62 -1.56 1.91
C TYR A 77 -12.03 -1.33 2.48
N GLU A 78 -12.34 -1.72 3.71
CA GLU A 78 -13.65 -1.45 4.33
C GLU A 78 -13.66 -0.16 5.15
N GLU A 79 -12.55 0.14 5.83
CA GLU A 79 -12.52 1.19 6.86
C GLU A 79 -11.64 2.38 6.51
N HIS A 80 -10.72 2.24 5.54
CA HIS A 80 -9.61 3.18 5.39
C HIS A 80 -9.50 3.79 3.98
N LEU A 81 -10.53 3.68 3.14
CA LEU A 81 -10.49 4.21 1.78
C LEU A 81 -10.24 5.74 1.76
N ASP A 82 -10.69 6.45 2.78
CA ASP A 82 -10.45 7.88 2.98
C ASP A 82 -8.96 8.26 3.01
N LEU A 83 -8.07 7.35 3.41
CA LEU A 83 -6.62 7.60 3.40
C LEU A 83 -6.06 7.81 1.98
N LEU A 84 -6.76 7.33 0.95
CA LEU A 84 -6.37 7.49 -0.46
C LEU A 84 -6.40 8.96 -0.90
N ALA A 85 -7.24 9.79 -0.28
CA ALA A 85 -7.31 11.23 -0.57
C ALA A 85 -6.02 11.98 -0.21
N GLY A 86 -5.18 11.39 0.65
CA GLY A 86 -3.88 11.95 1.05
C GLY A 86 -2.69 11.39 0.26
N CYS A 87 -2.90 10.50 -0.71
CA CYS A 87 -1.83 9.87 -1.48
C CYS A 87 -1.63 10.59 -2.82
N ASP A 88 -0.36 10.78 -3.21
CA ASP A 88 0.00 11.38 -4.51
C ASP A 88 0.17 10.29 -5.59
N LEU A 89 0.52 9.08 -5.19
CA LEU A 89 0.65 7.91 -6.07
C LEU A 89 -0.06 6.71 -5.44
N VAL A 90 -0.78 5.96 -6.26
CA VAL A 90 -1.48 4.72 -5.86
C VAL A 90 -1.02 3.62 -6.79
N ILE A 91 -0.45 2.55 -6.22
CA ILE A 91 0.12 1.42 -6.96
C ILE A 91 -0.75 0.18 -6.70
N GLU A 92 -1.30 -0.41 -7.75
CA GLU A 92 -2.03 -1.67 -7.70
C GLU A 92 -1.06 -2.87 -7.71
N ALA A 93 -1.24 -3.79 -6.76
CA ALA A 93 -0.42 -4.99 -6.61
C ALA A 93 -1.26 -6.19 -6.13
N ILE A 94 -2.45 -6.38 -6.71
CA ILE A 94 -3.34 -7.52 -6.50
C ILE A 94 -3.11 -8.61 -7.57
N ALA A 95 -3.87 -9.70 -7.50
CA ALA A 95 -3.74 -10.80 -8.46
C ALA A 95 -4.12 -10.36 -9.89
N GLU A 96 -3.47 -10.97 -10.88
CA GLU A 96 -3.67 -10.67 -12.31
C GLU A 96 -4.98 -11.27 -12.85
N ARG A 97 -6.09 -10.68 -12.39
CA ARG A 97 -7.48 -11.05 -12.70
C ARG A 97 -8.22 -9.76 -13.06
N MET A 98 -8.66 -9.66 -14.31
CA MET A 98 -9.22 -8.42 -14.87
C MET A 98 -10.45 -7.92 -14.10
N ASP A 99 -11.35 -8.81 -13.73
CA ASP A 99 -12.55 -8.49 -12.95
C ASP A 99 -12.20 -7.94 -11.57
N TRP A 100 -11.23 -8.54 -10.87
CA TRP A 100 -10.77 -8.04 -9.57
C TRP A 100 -10.10 -6.66 -9.67
N LYS A 101 -9.33 -6.41 -10.73
CA LYS A 101 -8.74 -5.08 -10.96
C LYS A 101 -9.83 -4.04 -11.22
N LEU A 102 -10.82 -4.36 -12.05
CA LEU A 102 -11.92 -3.46 -12.34
C LEU A 102 -12.76 -3.15 -11.08
N ASP A 103 -13.04 -4.17 -10.27
CA ASP A 103 -13.74 -4.02 -8.98
C ASP A 103 -12.94 -3.14 -8.02
N LEU A 104 -11.62 -3.36 -7.92
CA LEU A 104 -10.74 -2.54 -7.10
C LEU A 104 -10.76 -1.08 -7.56
N TYR A 105 -10.56 -0.82 -8.87
CA TYR A 105 -10.56 0.53 -9.42
C TYR A 105 -11.89 1.25 -9.18
N THR A 106 -13.01 0.55 -9.39
CA THR A 106 -14.35 1.08 -9.10
C THR A 106 -14.52 1.44 -7.63
N LYS A 107 -14.00 0.59 -6.73
CA LYS A 107 -14.08 0.79 -5.29
C LYS A 107 -13.24 1.97 -4.79
N ILE A 108 -12.03 2.14 -5.32
CA ILE A 108 -11.10 3.19 -4.84
C ILE A 108 -11.36 4.55 -5.49
N ALA A 109 -11.87 4.58 -6.73
CA ALA A 109 -11.97 5.81 -7.52
C ALA A 109 -12.65 6.99 -6.78
N PRO A 110 -13.75 6.81 -6.02
CA PRO A 110 -14.39 7.92 -5.31
C PRO A 110 -13.55 8.53 -4.17
N ALA A 111 -12.55 7.80 -3.68
CA ALA A 111 -11.72 8.21 -2.54
C ALA A 111 -10.34 8.73 -2.96
N LEU A 112 -9.99 8.62 -4.25
CA LEU A 112 -8.70 9.09 -4.76
C LEU A 112 -8.57 10.61 -4.65
N ASN A 113 -7.37 11.07 -4.33
CA ASN A 113 -6.99 12.45 -4.61
C ASN A 113 -7.13 12.71 -6.12
N PRO A 114 -7.86 13.76 -6.57
CA PRO A 114 -8.04 14.04 -8.00
C PRO A 114 -6.75 14.28 -8.79
N ALA A 115 -5.65 14.63 -8.10
CA ALA A 115 -4.33 14.83 -8.69
C ALA A 115 -3.41 13.60 -8.56
N ALA A 116 -3.87 12.50 -7.95
CA ALA A 116 -3.05 11.31 -7.80
C ALA A 116 -2.81 10.60 -9.13
N ILE A 117 -1.63 10.01 -9.24
CA ILE A 117 -1.33 9.05 -10.30
C ILE A 117 -1.76 7.67 -9.81
N VAL A 118 -2.44 6.92 -10.67
CA VAL A 118 -2.80 5.52 -10.45
C VAL A 118 -1.96 4.66 -11.40
N ALA A 119 -1.27 3.66 -10.87
CA ALA A 119 -0.30 2.83 -11.58
C ALA A 119 -0.48 1.33 -11.27
#